data_AF-A0A232FMK6-F1
#
_entry.id   AF-A0A232FMK6-F1
#
_cell.length_a   1.000
_cell.length_b   1.000
_cell.length_c   1.000
_cell.angle_alpha   90.00
_cell.angle_beta   90.00
_cell.angle_gamma   90.00
#
_symmetry.space_group_name_H-M   'P 1'
#
loop_
_entity.id
_entity.type
_entity.pdbx_description
1 polymer ?
#
loop_
_entity_poly.entity_id
_entity_poly.type
_entity_poly.pdbx_seq_one_letter_code
_entity_poly.pdbx_strand_id
1 'polypeptide(L)'
;MYQCNMSFRNDEYISDSAVITIRRIKLYSDSLARYGKSPYLYPMYGLGELPQGFARLSAIYGGTYMLDKPVDEIVKQDGKVIGVRSANETALCKQIFCDPTYVPDLVRKVGQVIRCICLLDHPIPNTGDALSTQIIIPQKQKNLCCGHPAEGLERQRSKKKVTKLKFQYGMLLVLMQRNLDFRVESI
;
A
#
# COMPACT_ATOMS: atom_id res chain seq x y z
N MET A 1 7.55 -13.00 -2.66
CA MET A 1 6.17 -13.10 -3.20
C MET A 1 5.97 -11.93 -4.16
N TYR A 2 6.11 -12.15 -5.46
CA TYR A 2 6.06 -11.07 -6.46
C TYR A 2 4.59 -10.71 -6.75
N GLN A 3 4.16 -9.50 -6.40
CA GLN A 3 2.86 -8.98 -6.85
C GLN A 3 2.93 -8.71 -8.35
N CYS A 4 2.06 -9.38 -9.12
CA CYS A 4 1.96 -9.20 -10.56
C CYS A 4 1.11 -7.96 -10.90
N ASN A 5 1.75 -6.80 -10.98
CA ASN A 5 1.12 -5.58 -11.48
C ASN A 5 1.39 -5.45 -12.98
N MET A 6 0.51 -6.03 -13.80
CA MET A 6 0.57 -5.90 -15.27
C MET A 6 0.15 -4.49 -15.73
N SER A 7 -0.79 -3.85 -15.02
CA SER A 7 -1.32 -2.55 -15.42
C SER A 7 -0.34 -1.40 -15.16
N PHE A 8 -0.05 -0.64 -16.21
CA PHE A 8 0.55 0.68 -16.11
C PHE A 8 -0.50 1.69 -15.65
N ARG A 9 -0.05 2.74 -14.94
CA ARG A 9 -0.94 3.82 -14.50
C ARG A 9 -1.36 4.71 -15.66
N ASN A 10 -0.44 4.97 -16.58
CA ASN A 10 -0.60 5.82 -17.75
C ASN A 10 -0.08 5.08 -18.99
N ASP A 11 -0.43 5.60 -20.17
CA ASP A 11 0.03 5.09 -21.47
C ASP A 11 1.50 5.43 -21.80
N GLU A 12 2.24 5.98 -20.84
CA GLU A 12 3.68 6.28 -20.96
C GLU A 12 4.53 5.06 -21.35
N TYR A 13 4.05 3.85 -21.06
CA TYR A 13 4.70 2.61 -21.44
C TYR A 13 4.84 2.40 -22.96
N ILE A 14 4.10 3.17 -23.77
CA ILE A 14 4.18 3.12 -25.24
C ILE A 14 5.48 3.76 -25.74
N SER A 15 5.96 4.81 -25.06
CA SER A 15 7.23 5.48 -25.38
C SER A 15 8.44 4.86 -24.69
N ASP A 16 8.23 4.07 -23.63
CA ASP A 16 9.30 3.42 -22.87
C ASP A 16 9.85 2.16 -23.56
N SER A 17 11.01 1.68 -23.07
CA SER A 17 11.61 0.44 -23.55
C SER A 17 10.66 -0.76 -23.37
N ALA A 18 10.42 -1.47 -24.48
CA ALA A 18 9.56 -2.65 -24.53
C ALA A 18 9.97 -3.76 -23.55
N VAL A 19 11.24 -3.81 -23.13
CA VAL A 19 11.76 -4.80 -22.17
C VAL A 19 10.97 -4.77 -20.86
N ILE A 20 10.61 -3.58 -20.37
CA ILE A 20 9.87 -3.43 -19.11
C ILE A 20 8.47 -4.03 -19.27
N THR A 21 7.80 -3.73 -20.37
CA THR A 21 6.46 -4.22 -20.70
C THR A 21 6.47 -5.73 -20.87
N ILE A 22 7.40 -6.29 -21.64
CA ILE A 22 7.55 -7.73 -21.86
C ILE A 22 7.78 -8.46 -20.53
N ARG A 23 8.60 -7.90 -19.63
CA ARG A 23 8.87 -8.50 -18.31
C ARG A 23 7.60 -8.59 -17.45
N ARG A 24 6.73 -7.56 -17.51
CA ARG A 24 5.45 -7.56 -16.79
C ARG A 24 4.44 -8.55 -17.39
N ILE A 25 4.38 -8.64 -18.72
CA ILE A 25 3.54 -9.63 -19.42
C ILE A 25 3.99 -11.05 -19.05
N LYS A 26 5.31 -11.29 -19.07
CA LYS A 26 5.88 -12.58 -18.64
C LYS A 26 5.52 -12.90 -17.19
N LEU A 27 5.68 -11.95 -16.28
CA LEU A 27 5.28 -12.13 -14.87
C LEU A 27 3.80 -12.50 -14.73
N TYR A 28 2.92 -11.91 -15.54
CA TYR A 28 1.49 -12.23 -15.57
C TYR A 28 1.24 -13.66 -16.04
N SER A 29 1.85 -14.05 -17.16
CA SER A 29 1.76 -15.40 -17.70
C SER A 29 2.29 -16.44 -16.72
N ASP A 30 3.46 -16.17 -16.13
CA ASP A 30 4.11 -17.06 -15.16
C ASP A 30 3.27 -17.21 -13.88
N SER A 31 2.57 -16.15 -13.46
CA SER A 31 1.69 -16.19 -12.29
C SER A 31 0.39 -16.94 -12.58
N LEU A 32 -0.17 -16.76 -13.78
CA LEU A 32 -1.37 -17.47 -14.24
C LEU A 32 -1.09 -18.98 -14.37
N ALA A 33 0.08 -19.34 -14.90
CA ALA A 33 0.46 -20.74 -15.11
C ALA A 33 0.59 -21.54 -13.81
N ARG A 34 0.88 -20.89 -12.67
CA ARG A 34 1.04 -21.59 -11.37
C ARG A 34 -0.28 -22.11 -10.78
N TYR A 35 -1.35 -21.31 -10.85
CA TYR A 35 -2.60 -21.60 -10.14
C TYR A 35 -3.82 -21.68 -11.07
N GLY A 36 -3.66 -21.41 -12.37
CA GLY A 36 -4.62 -21.66 -13.45
C GLY A 36 -5.85 -20.77 -13.49
N LYS A 37 -6.37 -20.32 -12.35
CA LYS A 37 -7.63 -19.54 -12.29
C LYS A 37 -7.42 -18.03 -12.43
N SER A 38 -6.41 -17.50 -11.74
CA SER A 38 -6.03 -16.09 -11.82
C SER A 38 -4.57 -15.91 -11.37
N PRO A 39 -3.89 -14.83 -11.79
CA PRO A 39 -2.54 -14.53 -11.35
C PRO A 39 -2.49 -13.84 -9.98
N TYR A 40 -3.63 -13.70 -9.30
CA TYR A 40 -3.76 -13.00 -8.04
C TYR A 40 -4.07 -13.97 -6.89
N LEU A 41 -3.47 -13.68 -5.75
CA LEU A 41 -3.74 -14.36 -4.49
C LEU A 41 -4.20 -13.35 -3.47
N TYR A 42 -5.22 -13.71 -2.71
CA TYR A 42 -5.70 -12.92 -1.59
C TYR A 42 -5.64 -13.76 -0.32
N PRO A 43 -4.97 -13.29 0.75
CA PRO A 43 -4.91 -14.02 2.01
C PRO A 43 -6.31 -14.13 2.61
N MET A 44 -6.61 -15.30 3.17
CA MET A 44 -7.76 -15.46 4.05
C MET A 44 -7.64 -14.46 5.21
N TYR A 45 -8.75 -13.88 5.64
CA TYR A 45 -8.83 -12.81 6.66
C TYR A 45 -8.30 -11.42 6.22
N GLY A 46 -7.87 -11.28 4.96
CA GLY A 46 -7.56 -9.99 4.36
C GLY A 46 -6.12 -9.56 4.48
N LEU A 47 -5.81 -8.40 3.90
CA LEU A 47 -4.43 -7.90 3.78
C LEU A 47 -3.78 -7.52 5.13
N GLY A 48 -4.56 -7.45 6.23
CA GLY A 48 -4.06 -7.18 7.57
C GLY A 48 -3.16 -8.28 8.15
N GLU A 49 -3.29 -9.52 7.66
CA GLU A 49 -2.46 -10.64 8.08
C GLU A 49 -0.99 -10.50 7.66
N LEU A 50 -0.73 -9.81 6.54
CA LEU A 50 0.63 -9.59 6.05
C LEU A 50 1.49 -8.78 7.03
N PRO A 51 1.12 -7.55 7.44
CA PRO A 51 1.90 -6.79 8.41
C PRO A 51 1.98 -7.49 9.76
N GLN A 52 0.95 -8.21 10.19
CA GLN A 52 0.98 -8.99 11.43
C GLN A 52 1.99 -10.13 11.36
N GLY A 53 2.05 -10.85 10.23
CA GLY A 53 3.04 -11.91 9.99
C GLY A 53 4.47 -11.38 10.03
N PHE A 54 4.72 -10.22 9.39
CA PHE A 54 6.04 -9.56 9.45
C PHE A 54 6.38 -9.08 10.86
N ALA A 55 5.41 -8.53 11.60
CA ALA A 55 5.62 -8.10 12.97
C ALA A 55 6.00 -9.27 13.88
N ARG A 56 5.30 -10.40 13.75
CA ARG A 56 5.62 -11.65 14.46
C ARG A 56 7.00 -12.16 14.11
N LEU A 57 7.35 -12.19 12.82
CA LEU A 57 8.68 -12.62 12.36
C LEU A 57 9.77 -11.77 13.01
N SER A 58 9.61 -10.45 13.00
CA SER A 58 10.56 -9.54 13.62
C SER A 58 10.66 -9.71 15.14
N ALA A 59 9.55 -10.00 15.84
CA ALA A 59 9.58 -10.29 17.27
C ALA A 59 10.40 -11.55 17.61
N ILE A 60 10.37 -12.57 16.76
CA ILE A 60 11.21 -13.78 16.90
C ILE A 60 12.70 -13.42 16.84
N TYR A 61 13.07 -12.45 15.99
CA TYR A 61 14.43 -11.94 15.88
C TYR A 61 14.78 -10.82 16.89
N GLY A 62 13.97 -10.62 17.94
CA GLY A 62 14.22 -9.66 19.00
C GLY A 62 13.70 -8.23 18.73
N GLY A 63 12.88 -8.04 17.70
CA GLY A 63 12.17 -6.79 17.46
C GLY A 63 11.10 -6.54 18.54
N THR A 64 11.07 -5.33 19.09
CA THR A 64 10.04 -4.94 20.07
C THR A 64 9.00 -4.06 19.39
N TYR A 65 7.73 -4.44 19.52
CA TYR A 65 6.59 -3.70 18.97
C TYR A 65 5.85 -2.97 20.08
N MET A 66 5.57 -1.69 19.88
CA MET A 66 4.76 -0.89 20.79
C MET A 66 3.54 -0.40 20.02
N LEU A 67 2.35 -0.86 20.44
CA LEU A 67 1.07 -0.38 19.93
C LEU A 67 0.55 0.74 20.83
N ASP A 68 -0.30 1.61 20.28
CA ASP A 68 -0.91 2.74 20.99
C ASP A 68 0.09 3.69 21.66
N LYS A 69 1.30 3.78 21.09
CA LYS A 69 2.34 4.69 21.57
C LYS A 69 2.47 5.86 20.60
N PRO A 70 1.92 7.05 20.92
CA PRO A 70 2.03 8.22 20.07
C PRO A 70 3.48 8.70 19.99
N VAL A 71 3.84 9.28 18.86
CA VAL A 71 5.17 9.80 18.58
C VAL A 71 5.06 11.30 18.53
N ASP A 72 5.69 11.98 19.49
CA ASP A 72 5.57 13.43 19.63
C ASP A 72 6.54 14.14 18.70
N GLU A 73 7.78 13.64 18.61
CA GLU A 73 8.81 14.29 17.83
C GLU A 73 9.90 13.32 17.36
N ILE A 74 10.42 13.55 16.16
CA ILE A 74 11.64 12.92 15.66
C ILE A 74 12.81 13.85 15.99
N VAL A 75 13.68 13.41 16.90
CA VAL A 75 14.82 14.21 17.37
C VAL A 75 15.91 14.20 16.29
N LYS A 76 16.32 15.40 15.87
CA LYS A 76 17.37 15.60 14.87
C LYS A 76 18.47 16.49 15.45
N GLN A 77 19.71 16.14 15.15
CA GLN A 77 20.90 16.92 15.50
C GLN A 77 21.76 17.06 14.24
N ASP A 78 22.17 18.29 13.91
CA ASP A 78 22.98 18.60 12.71
C ASP A 78 22.38 18.06 11.40
N GLY A 79 21.04 18.09 11.29
CA GLY A 79 20.31 17.55 10.14
C GLY A 79 20.22 16.03 10.08
N LYS A 80 20.84 15.29 11.02
CA LYS A 80 20.75 13.83 11.14
C LYS A 80 19.75 13.42 12.21
N VAL A 81 19.03 12.33 11.95
CA VAL A 81 18.11 11.73 12.90
C VAL A 81 18.89 11.01 13.99
N ILE A 82 18.59 11.29 15.26
CA ILE A 82 19.25 10.67 16.42
C ILE A 82 18.29 9.85 17.29
N GLY A 83 16.98 10.04 17.14
CA GLY A 83 15.99 9.30 17.93
C GLY A 83 14.55 9.70 17.69
N VAL A 84 13.66 9.05 18.42
CA VAL A 84 12.22 9.36 18.50
C VAL A 84 11.87 9.66 19.95
N ARG A 85 11.14 10.73 20.19
CA ARG A 85 10.56 11.06 21.48
C ARG A 85 9.08 10.65 21.52
N SER A 86 8.70 9.97 22.59
CA SER A 86 7.34 9.54 22.87
C SER A 86 7.06 9.74 24.36
N ALA A 87 6.13 10.63 24.67
CA ALA A 87 5.85 11.17 25.98
C ALA A 87 7.13 11.64 26.70
N ASN A 88 7.49 10.95 27.79
CA ASN A 88 8.67 11.27 28.60
C ASN A 88 9.91 10.44 28.22
N GLU A 89 9.81 9.56 27.23
CA GLU A 89 10.88 8.65 26.83
C GLU A 89 11.46 9.04 25.47
N THR A 90 12.79 8.99 25.36
CA THR A 90 13.50 9.18 24.10
C THR A 90 14.21 7.90 23.72
N ALA A 91 13.87 7.37 22.55
CA ALA A 91 14.43 6.17 22.00
C ALA A 91 15.48 6.56 20.93
N LEU A 92 16.77 6.30 21.20
CA LEU A 92 17.89 6.67 20.31
C LEU A 92 18.12 5.63 19.20
N CYS A 93 18.16 6.07 17.95
CA CYS A 93 18.33 5.20 16.78
C CYS A 93 19.18 5.85 15.68
N LYS A 94 19.88 5.03 14.90
CA LYS A 94 20.69 5.49 13.75
C LYS A 94 19.85 5.77 12.51
N GLN A 95 18.71 5.09 12.37
CA GLN A 95 17.82 5.16 11.22
C GLN A 95 16.37 5.02 11.68
N ILE A 96 15.46 5.70 10.98
CA ILE A 96 14.01 5.63 11.21
C ILE A 96 13.33 5.33 9.89
N PHE A 97 12.41 4.36 9.91
CA PHE A 97 11.47 4.10 8.82
C PHE A 97 10.08 4.51 9.29
N CYS A 98 9.43 5.41 8.56
CA CYS A 98 8.12 5.93 8.94
C CYS A 98 7.25 6.20 7.71
N ASP A 99 5.93 6.17 7.93
CA ASP A 99 4.93 6.59 6.95
C ASP A 99 4.90 8.13 6.82
N PRO A 100 4.56 8.69 5.64
CA PRO A 100 4.38 10.12 5.42
C PRO A 100 3.61 10.91 6.49
N THR A 101 2.69 10.28 7.22
CA THR A 101 1.90 10.90 8.29
C THR A 101 2.76 11.37 9.47
N TYR A 102 3.90 10.73 9.73
CA TYR A 102 4.81 11.11 10.83
C TYR A 102 5.77 12.25 10.45
N VAL A 103 5.90 12.55 9.15
CA VAL A 103 6.84 13.56 8.63
C VAL A 103 6.20 14.41 7.52
N PRO A 104 5.11 15.15 7.83
CA PRO A 104 4.37 15.91 6.83
C PRO A 104 5.23 16.96 6.10
N ASP A 105 6.25 17.50 6.75
CA ASP A 105 7.14 18.52 6.19
C ASP A 105 8.17 17.97 5.19
N LEU A 106 8.41 16.65 5.20
CA LEU A 106 9.37 15.98 4.33
C LEU A 106 8.71 15.30 3.13
N VAL A 107 7.39 15.47 2.95
CA VAL A 107 6.64 14.79 1.90
C VAL A 107 5.90 15.78 1.01
N ARG A 108 5.73 15.41 -0.26
CA ARG A 108 4.95 16.18 -1.23
C ARG A 108 3.75 15.38 -1.71
N LYS A 109 2.62 16.06 -1.91
CA LYS A 109 1.41 15.45 -2.45
C LYS A 109 1.60 15.15 -3.94
N VAL A 110 1.59 13.87 -4.31
CA VAL A 110 1.73 13.42 -5.71
C VAL A 110 0.41 13.16 -6.42
N GLY A 111 -0.69 12.98 -5.67
CA GLY A 111 -2.00 12.68 -6.24
C GLY A 111 -3.03 12.36 -5.17
N GLN A 112 -4.25 12.07 -5.60
CA GLN A 112 -5.34 11.62 -4.73
C GLN A 112 -6.00 10.39 -5.33
N VAL A 113 -6.42 9.47 -4.47
CA VAL A 113 -7.07 8.22 -4.86
C VAL A 113 -8.41 8.15 -4.14
N ILE A 114 -9.48 7.91 -4.89
CA ILE A 114 -10.80 7.62 -4.34
C ILE A 114 -10.91 6.12 -4.14
N ARG A 115 -11.34 5.70 -2.96
CA ARG A 115 -11.62 4.29 -2.65
C ARG A 115 -13.04 4.18 -2.12
N CYS A 116 -13.81 3.25 -2.68
CA CYS A 116 -15.17 2.95 -2.26
C CYS A 116 -15.24 1.49 -1.86
N ILE A 117 -15.75 1.21 -0.66
CA ILE A 117 -16.02 -0.14 -0.19
C ILE A 117 -17.53 -0.33 -0.25
N CYS A 118 -17.98 -1.28 -1.06
CA CYS A 118 -19.40 -1.57 -1.28
C CYS A 118 -19.72 -2.95 -0.72
N LEU A 119 -20.75 -3.02 0.14
CA LEU A 119 -21.32 -4.28 0.58
C LEU A 119 -22.46 -4.65 -0.36
N LEU A 120 -22.40 -5.85 -0.91
CA LEU A 120 -23.37 -6.39 -1.85
C LEU A 120 -24.05 -7.60 -1.22
N ASP A 121 -25.35 -7.73 -1.45
CA ASP A 121 -26.18 -8.88 -1.09
C ASP A 121 -26.30 -9.90 -2.23
N HIS A 122 -25.68 -9.62 -3.38
CA HIS A 122 -25.65 -10.46 -4.58
C HIS A 122 -24.25 -10.46 -5.22
N PRO A 123 -23.89 -11.51 -5.99
CA PRO A 123 -22.66 -11.53 -6.76
C PRO A 123 -22.65 -10.42 -7.83
N ILE A 124 -21.46 -10.04 -8.27
CA ILE A 124 -21.32 -9.00 -9.29
C ILE A 124 -21.84 -9.55 -10.63
N PRO A 125 -22.73 -8.82 -11.35
CA PRO A 125 -23.24 -9.29 -12.63
C PRO A 125 -22.12 -9.45 -13.67
N ASN A 126 -22.29 -10.37 -14.61
CA ASN A 126 -21.33 -10.66 -15.70
C ASN A 126 -19.94 -11.16 -15.24
N THR A 127 -19.82 -11.69 -14.02
CA THR A 127 -18.57 -12.31 -13.54
C THR A 127 -18.66 -13.82 -13.42
N GLY A 128 -19.70 -14.44 -13.97
CA GLY A 128 -19.91 -15.90 -13.90
C GLY A 128 -20.02 -16.44 -12.48
N ASP A 129 -20.64 -15.68 -11.57
CA ASP A 129 -20.76 -15.99 -10.15
C ASP A 129 -19.42 -16.31 -9.45
N ALA A 130 -18.33 -15.72 -9.95
CA ALA A 130 -17.01 -15.85 -9.35
C ALA A 130 -16.99 -15.35 -7.89
N LEU A 131 -16.38 -16.16 -7.01
CA LEU A 131 -16.22 -15.85 -5.58
C LEU A 131 -15.34 -14.61 -5.34
N SER A 132 -14.39 -14.35 -6.23
CA SER A 132 -13.56 -13.17 -6.24
C SER A 132 -13.18 -12.81 -7.68
N THR A 133 -13.07 -11.52 -7.96
CA THR A 133 -12.71 -11.03 -9.29
C THR A 133 -11.99 -9.69 -9.20
N GLN A 134 -11.18 -9.39 -10.19
CA GLN A 134 -10.60 -8.07 -10.40
C GLN A 134 -11.17 -7.48 -11.69
N ILE A 135 -11.80 -6.31 -11.58
CA ILE A 135 -12.34 -5.58 -12.72
C ILE A 135 -11.40 -4.40 -13.01
N ILE A 136 -10.82 -4.39 -14.20
CA ILE A 136 -9.96 -3.30 -14.69
C ILE A 136 -10.79 -2.49 -15.68
N ILE A 137 -10.88 -1.18 -15.47
CA ILE A 137 -11.56 -0.24 -16.37
C ILE A 137 -10.49 0.66 -16.98
N PRO A 138 -10.03 0.39 -18.21
CA PRO A 138 -9.10 1.24 -18.93
C PRO A 138 -9.61 2.67 -19.07
N GLN A 139 -8.70 3.64 -18.90
CA GLN A 139 -9.05 5.06 -18.96
C GLN A 139 -9.69 5.44 -20.30
N LYS A 140 -9.22 4.90 -21.43
CA LYS A 140 -9.75 5.22 -22.76
C LYS A 140 -11.20 4.79 -23.00
N GLN A 141 -11.76 3.89 -22.19
CA GLN A 141 -13.13 3.40 -22.37
C GLN A 141 -14.18 4.30 -21.73
N LYS A 142 -13.78 5.27 -20.91
CA LYS A 142 -14.67 6.27 -20.33
C LYS A 142 -14.06 7.64 -20.62
N ASN A 143 -14.85 8.64 -21.00
CA ASN A 143 -14.38 10.03 -21.12
C ASN A 143 -13.98 10.67 -19.76
N LEU A 144 -13.42 9.89 -18.82
CA LEU A 144 -12.78 10.37 -17.61
C LEU A 144 -11.34 10.76 -17.95
N CYS A 145 -11.18 11.86 -18.68
CA CYS A 145 -9.91 12.53 -18.78
C CYS A 145 -9.52 13.05 -17.39
N CYS A 146 -8.32 12.68 -16.92
CA CYS A 146 -7.69 13.25 -15.75
C CYS A 146 -7.29 14.71 -16.04
N GLY A 147 -8.22 15.66 -15.85
CA GLY A 147 -7.91 17.08 -16.05
C GLY A 147 -9.07 18.07 -16.12
N HIS A 148 -10.34 17.64 -16.08
CA HIS A 148 -11.46 18.58 -15.98
C HIS A 148 -12.25 18.38 -14.67
N PRO A 149 -12.66 19.47 -14.00
CA PRO A 149 -13.63 19.35 -12.92
C PRO A 149 -14.87 18.69 -13.52
N ALA A 150 -15.34 17.62 -12.89
CA ALA A 150 -16.57 16.94 -13.28
C ALA A 150 -17.76 17.85 -12.97
N GLU A 151 -18.04 18.81 -13.84
CA GLU A 151 -19.33 19.49 -13.89
C GLU A 151 -20.34 18.52 -14.52
N GLY A 152 -21.41 18.20 -13.78
CA GLY A 152 -22.57 17.52 -14.34
C GLY A 152 -22.82 16.06 -13.94
N LEU A 153 -22.10 15.46 -12.97
CA LEU A 153 -22.53 14.16 -12.43
C LEU A 153 -23.61 14.37 -11.35
N GLU A 154 -24.87 14.30 -11.79
CA GLU A 154 -26.04 14.39 -10.93
C GLU A 154 -25.96 13.34 -9.81
N ARG A 155 -25.91 13.81 -8.56
CA ARG A 155 -25.82 12.97 -7.37
C ARG A 155 -27.10 12.14 -7.22
N GLN A 156 -27.11 10.91 -7.73
CA GLN A 156 -28.04 9.88 -7.30
C GLN A 156 -27.76 9.54 -5.83
N ARG A 157 -28.39 10.30 -4.92
CA ARG A 157 -28.34 10.12 -3.47
C ARG A 157 -29.14 8.87 -3.09
N SER A 158 -28.53 7.69 -3.24
CA SER A 158 -29.04 6.52 -2.52
C SER A 158 -28.80 6.72 -1.03
N LYS A 159 -29.87 6.77 -0.22
CA LYS A 159 -29.82 6.87 1.24
C LYS A 159 -29.21 5.59 1.84
N LYS A 160 -27.90 5.39 1.71
CA LYS A 160 -27.15 4.36 2.44
C LYS A 160 -26.25 5.06 3.46
N LYS A 161 -26.42 4.70 4.74
CA LYS A 161 -25.58 5.18 5.86
C LYS A 161 -24.11 4.95 5.51
N VAL A 162 -23.38 6.03 5.22
CA VAL A 162 -21.92 5.99 5.04
C VAL A 162 -21.31 6.10 6.44
N THR A 163 -21.06 4.95 7.06
CA THR A 163 -20.28 4.89 8.30
C THR A 163 -18.81 5.10 7.91
N LYS A 164 -18.25 6.26 8.23
CA LYS A 164 -16.81 6.55 8.07
C LYS A 164 -16.02 5.61 8.98
N LEU A 165 -15.53 4.48 8.46
CA LEU A 165 -14.51 3.70 9.15
C LEU A 165 -13.15 4.38 8.95
N LYS A 166 -12.68 5.06 10.00
CA LYS A 166 -11.32 5.61 10.08
C LYS A 166 -10.40 4.45 10.46
N PHE A 167 -9.68 3.89 9.48
CA PHE A 167 -8.62 2.93 9.77
C PHE A 167 -7.37 3.70 10.22
N GLN A 168 -7.19 3.79 11.55
CA GLN A 168 -5.94 4.20 12.19
C GLN A 168 -4.98 3.00 12.16
N TYR A 169 -4.14 2.90 11.13
CA TYR A 169 -2.97 2.00 11.17
C TYR A 169 -1.72 2.86 11.04
N GLY A 170 -1.44 3.65 12.07
CA GLY A 170 -0.13 4.23 12.30
C GLY A 170 0.72 3.26 13.10
N MET A 171 1.36 2.30 12.43
CA MET A 171 2.41 1.49 13.06
C MET A 171 3.74 2.15 12.73
N LEU A 172 4.31 2.92 13.67
CA LEU A 172 5.69 3.35 13.56
C LEU A 172 6.59 2.15 13.83
N LEU A 173 7.17 1.57 12.78
CA LEU A 173 8.16 0.52 12.91
C LEU A 173 9.51 1.16 13.30
N VAL A 174 9.68 1.45 14.59
CA VAL A 174 11.02 1.78 15.10
C VAL A 174 11.80 0.47 15.21
N LEU A 175 12.49 0.07 14.14
CA LEU A 175 13.53 -0.95 14.22
C LEU A 175 14.68 -0.38 15.05
N MET A 176 14.60 -0.54 16.36
CA MET A 176 15.72 -0.38 17.29
C MET A 176 16.70 -1.55 17.06
N GLN A 177 17.44 -1.53 15.96
CA GLN A 177 18.58 -2.43 15.79
C GLN A 177 19.72 -1.96 16.69
N ARG A 178 19.77 -2.50 17.91
CA ARG A 178 21.05 -2.60 18.65
C ARG A 178 21.92 -3.61 17.90
N ASN A 179 22.91 -3.11 17.17
CA ASN A 179 24.05 -3.86 16.61
C ASN A 179 23.73 -5.06 15.71
N LEU A 180 23.30 -4.81 14.47
CA LEU A 180 23.50 -5.77 13.37
C LEU A 180 24.13 -5.03 12.19
N ASP A 181 25.41 -5.32 11.97
CA ASP A 181 26.17 -4.97 10.77
C ASP A 181 25.53 -5.70 9.58
N PHE A 182 24.63 -5.03 8.85
CA PHE A 182 24.20 -5.50 7.53
C PHE A 182 25.25 -5.06 6.51
N ARG A 183 26.26 -5.91 6.32
CA ARG A 183 27.07 -5.90 5.09
C ARG A 183 26.15 -6.27 3.93
N VAL A 184 25.75 -5.27 3.14
CA VAL A 184 25.16 -5.50 1.82
C VAL A 184 26.33 -5.86 0.90
N GLU A 185 26.59 -7.15 0.73
CA GLU A 185 27.40 -7.62 -0.40
C GLU A 185 26.58 -7.49 -1.68
N SER A 186 27.11 -6.68 -2.59
CA SER A 186 26.63 -6.52 -3.95
C SER A 186 26.78 -7.83 -4.72
N ILE A 187 25.68 -8.32 -5.30
CA ILE A 187 25.71 -9.17 -6.50
C ILE A 187 24.95 -8.42 -7.59
#